data_AF-A0A8T6JR52-F1
#
_entry.id   AF-A0A8T6JR52-F1
#
_cell.length_a   1.000
_cell.length_b   1.000
_cell.length_c   1.000
_cell.angle_alpha   90.00
_cell.angle_beta   90.00
_cell.angle_gamma   90.00
#
_symmetry.space_group_name_H-M   'P 1'
#
loop_
_entity.id
_entity.type
_entity.pdbx_description
1 polymer ?
#
loop_
_entity_poly.entity_id
_entity_poly.type
_entity_poly.pdbx_seq_one_letter_code
_entity_poly.pdbx_strand_id
1 'polypeptide(L)'
;MKPVRLLLLAGCMSLAAGCSAIVGMVGGPWGGSSGGRPGQDCYTQFGKTYCPLISAEGFVETGIASWYGEDFHGRPTALGEPYNMYAMTAAHKTLPLPTRVRVTNL
;
A
#
# COMPACT_ATOMS: atom_id res chain seq x y z
N MET A 1 -56.70 24.54 -3.92
CA MET A 1 -56.43 25.94 -4.31
C MET A 1 -55.34 26.47 -3.37
N LYS A 2 -54.18 26.87 -3.93
CA LYS A 2 -52.94 27.38 -3.28
C LYS A 2 -53.21 28.74 -2.57
N PRO A 3 -52.32 29.35 -1.72
CA PRO A 3 -50.84 29.22 -1.64
C PRO A 3 -50.21 29.27 -0.20
N VAL A 4 -49.08 28.61 0.10
CA VAL A 4 -47.66 28.99 -0.06
C VAL A 4 -47.33 30.45 0.27
N ARG A 5 -46.61 30.70 1.40
CA ARG A 5 -45.52 31.72 1.50
C ARG A 5 -44.49 31.37 2.57
N LEU A 6 -43.41 30.79 2.07
CA LEU A 6 -42.07 30.66 2.65
C LEU A 6 -41.50 32.07 2.96
N LEU A 7 -41.13 32.33 4.21
CA LEU A 7 -40.44 33.54 4.65
C LEU A 7 -39.11 33.11 5.28
N LEU A 8 -38.02 33.31 4.54
CA LEU A 8 -36.64 33.15 4.99
C LEU A 8 -36.28 34.29 5.96
N LEU A 9 -35.97 33.93 7.20
CA LEU A 9 -35.17 34.73 8.15
C LEU A 9 -33.69 34.50 7.78
N ALA A 10 -32.94 35.53 7.37
CA ALA A 10 -32.26 36.52 8.21
C ALA A 10 -31.04 35.96 8.99
N GLY A 11 -29.88 36.59 8.81
CA GLY A 11 -28.66 36.38 9.61
C GLY A 11 -27.43 36.15 8.71
N CYS A 12 -26.75 37.18 8.23
CA CYS A 12 -25.79 38.00 8.98
C CYS A 12 -24.64 37.15 9.58
N MET A 13 -23.45 37.20 8.98
CA MET A 13 -22.25 37.70 9.68
C MET A 13 -21.05 37.63 8.73
N SER A 14 -20.52 38.80 8.40
CA SER A 14 -19.16 38.97 7.93
C SER A 14 -18.17 38.59 9.04
N LEU A 15 -17.02 37.99 8.73
CA LEU A 15 -15.67 38.43 9.08
C LEU A 15 -14.65 37.27 9.10
N ALA A 16 -13.53 37.55 8.43
CA ALA A 16 -12.15 37.19 8.78
C ALA A 16 -11.81 35.72 9.07
N ALA A 17 -10.97 35.15 8.20
CA ALA A 17 -9.57 34.95 8.53
C ALA A 17 -8.87 34.30 7.33
N GLY A 18 -7.76 34.91 6.89
CA GLY A 18 -6.79 34.16 6.12
C GLY A 18 -6.28 32.99 6.95
N CYS A 19 -6.26 31.80 6.36
CA CYS A 19 -5.33 30.77 6.75
C CYS A 19 -4.76 30.18 5.46
N SER A 20 -3.53 30.58 5.15
CA SER A 20 -2.69 29.87 4.21
C SER A 20 -2.50 28.44 4.71
N ALA A 21 -3.08 27.49 4.01
CA ALA A 21 -2.62 26.11 3.93
C ALA A 21 -3.16 25.62 2.58
N ILE A 22 -2.39 25.66 1.49
CA ILE A 22 -1.38 24.63 1.17
C ILE A 22 -1.64 23.28 1.89
N VAL A 23 -2.90 22.84 1.94
CA VAL A 23 -3.22 21.46 2.27
C VAL A 23 -2.93 20.64 1.03
N GLY A 24 -1.73 20.07 1.01
CA GLY A 24 -1.56 18.73 0.51
C GLY A 24 -1.26 18.58 -0.98
N MET A 25 -0.25 19.28 -1.48
CA MET A 25 0.69 18.60 -2.38
C MET A 25 1.43 17.52 -1.58
N VAL A 26 0.76 16.37 -1.36
CA VAL A 26 1.47 15.11 -1.05
C VAL A 26 1.17 14.10 -2.16
N GLY A 27 1.14 14.59 -3.40
CA GLY A 27 1.59 13.81 -4.54
C GLY A 27 3.09 14.03 -4.66
N GLY A 28 3.88 13.32 -3.84
CA GLY A 28 5.34 13.31 -4.04
C GLY A 28 5.67 12.84 -5.46
N PRO A 29 6.73 13.34 -6.10
CA PRO A 29 7.03 13.12 -7.52
C PRO A 29 7.62 11.74 -7.82
N TRP A 30 7.29 10.72 -7.02
CA TRP A 30 7.65 9.35 -7.34
C TRP A 30 6.67 8.85 -8.39
N GLY A 31 6.89 9.35 -9.61
CA GLY A 31 6.29 8.81 -10.82
C GLY A 31 6.54 7.31 -10.83
N GLY A 32 5.48 6.55 -11.13
CA GLY A 32 5.60 5.13 -11.37
C GLY A 32 6.73 4.89 -12.37
N SER A 33 7.82 4.30 -11.89
CA SER A 33 8.91 3.81 -12.70
C SER A 33 8.38 2.63 -13.51
N SER A 34 7.69 2.94 -14.60
CA SER A 34 7.17 2.02 -15.62
C SER A 34 8.30 1.39 -16.49
N GLY A 35 9.48 1.20 -15.88
CA GLY A 35 10.62 0.49 -16.45
C GLY A 35 11.01 -0.75 -15.65
N GLY A 36 10.18 -1.17 -14.68
CA GLY A 36 10.37 -2.37 -13.88
C GLY A 36 10.02 -3.65 -14.62
N ARG A 37 10.61 -4.78 -14.22
CA ARG A 37 10.20 -6.11 -14.70
C ARG A 37 8.71 -6.34 -14.33
N PRO A 38 7.90 -6.95 -15.20
CA PRO A 38 6.50 -7.26 -14.88
C PRO A 38 6.38 -7.98 -13.53
N GLY A 39 5.54 -7.46 -12.63
CA GLY A 39 5.35 -8.01 -11.29
C GLY A 39 6.32 -7.52 -10.21
N GLN A 40 7.11 -6.47 -10.49
CA GLN A 40 8.06 -5.87 -9.53
C GLN A 40 7.94 -4.35 -9.41
N ASP A 41 6.77 -3.81 -9.77
CA ASP A 41 6.50 -2.38 -9.62
C ASP A 41 6.40 -1.99 -8.15
N CYS A 42 6.74 -0.73 -7.85
CA CYS A 42 6.52 -0.18 -6.52
C CYS A 42 5.03 -0.20 -6.17
N TYR A 43 4.69 -0.58 -4.93
CA TYR A 43 3.32 -0.69 -4.46
C TYR A 43 3.15 -0.04 -3.08
N THR A 44 1.92 0.37 -2.75
CA THR A 44 1.60 1.00 -1.46
C THR A 44 0.67 0.11 -0.65
N GLN A 45 1.05 -0.19 0.58
CA GLN A 45 0.24 -0.97 1.53
C GLN A 45 0.19 -0.24 2.88
N PHE A 46 -1.01 0.02 3.39
CA PHE A 46 -1.23 0.75 4.65
C PHE A 46 -0.46 2.10 4.73
N GLY A 47 -0.43 2.86 3.62
CA GLY A 47 0.27 4.15 3.55
C GLY A 47 1.80 4.07 3.49
N LYS A 48 2.38 2.86 3.43
CA LYS A 48 3.81 2.65 3.21
C LYS A 48 4.05 2.17 1.78
N THR A 49 4.94 2.84 1.07
CA THR A 49 5.37 2.43 -0.27
C THR A 49 6.57 1.50 -0.18
N TYR A 50 6.50 0.39 -0.91
CA TYR A 50 7.55 -0.61 -1.05
C TYR A 50 7.93 -0.72 -2.51
N CYS A 51 9.23 -0.71 -2.78
CA CYS A 51 9.78 -0.93 -4.11
C CYS A 51 10.62 -2.21 -4.09
N PRO A 52 10.24 -3.25 -4.86
CA PRO A 52 11.08 -4.42 -5.03
C PRO A 52 12.47 -4.06 -5.56
N LEU A 53 13.48 -4.76 -5.06
CA LEU A 53 14.85 -4.67 -5.55
C LEU A 53 14.92 -5.25 -6.96
N ILE A 54 15.79 -4.70 -7.80
CA ILE A 54 16.01 -5.18 -9.18
C ILE A 54 16.61 -6.60 -9.20
N SER A 55 17.36 -6.96 -8.15
CA SER A 55 18.02 -8.25 -7.95
C SER A 55 18.05 -8.63 -6.47
N ALA A 56 18.08 -9.93 -6.18
CA ALA A 56 18.25 -10.50 -4.84
C ALA A 56 19.73 -10.84 -4.51
N GLU A 57 20.65 -10.59 -5.42
CA GLU A 57 22.06 -10.96 -5.28
C GLU A 57 22.71 -10.28 -4.08
N GLY A 58 23.37 -11.07 -3.23
CA GLY A 58 24.05 -10.59 -2.02
C GLY A 58 23.13 -10.14 -0.89
N PHE A 59 21.80 -10.28 -1.02
CA PHE A 59 20.87 -9.86 0.03
C PHE A 59 20.98 -10.73 1.28
N VAL A 60 21.22 -10.10 2.43
CA VAL A 60 21.24 -10.72 3.75
C VAL A 60 20.52 -9.79 4.73
N GLU A 61 19.59 -10.34 5.49
CA GLU A 61 18.87 -9.62 6.54
C GLU A 61 18.78 -10.49 7.79
N THR A 62 18.79 -9.85 8.97
CA THR A 62 18.49 -10.49 10.25
C THR A 62 17.33 -9.74 10.88
N GLY A 63 16.29 -10.45 11.30
CA GLY A 63 15.09 -9.84 11.84
C GLY A 63 14.07 -10.87 12.31
N ILE A 64 12.89 -10.38 12.67
CA ILE A 64 11.78 -11.21 13.14
C ILE A 64 11.05 -11.80 11.94
N ALA A 65 11.01 -13.13 11.86
CA ALA A 65 10.14 -13.84 10.93
C ALA A 65 8.79 -14.13 11.58
N SER A 66 7.72 -14.07 10.79
CA SER A 66 6.37 -14.49 11.18
C SER A 66 5.81 -15.44 10.13
N TRP A 67 4.81 -16.24 10.52
CA TRP A 67 4.18 -17.23 9.65
C TRP A 67 2.70 -16.89 9.45
N TYR A 68 2.15 -17.28 8.30
CA TYR A 68 0.72 -17.13 7.99
C TYR A 68 -0.04 -18.40 8.36
N GLY A 69 -1.21 -18.23 8.98
CA GLY A 69 -2.09 -19.33 9.39
C GLY A 69 -3.14 -19.71 8.35
N GLU A 70 -4.10 -20.53 8.79
CA GLU A 70 -5.18 -21.11 7.96
C GLU A 70 -6.05 -20.08 7.25
N ASP A 71 -6.25 -18.91 7.85
CA ASP A 71 -7.07 -17.84 7.28
C ASP A 71 -6.62 -17.41 5.87
N PHE A 72 -5.33 -17.59 5.55
CA PHE A 72 -4.75 -17.24 4.26
C PHE A 72 -4.70 -18.40 3.28
N HIS A 73 -4.92 -19.64 3.72
CA HIS A 73 -4.80 -20.82 2.88
C HIS A 73 -5.77 -20.75 1.69
N GLY A 74 -5.26 -21.05 0.49
CA GLY A 74 -6.01 -20.98 -0.75
C GLY A 74 -6.19 -19.57 -1.33
N ARG A 75 -5.80 -18.50 -0.61
CA ARG A 75 -5.84 -17.13 -1.14
C ARG A 75 -4.71 -16.88 -2.15
N PRO A 76 -4.90 -16.02 -3.16
CA PRO A 76 -3.87 -15.72 -4.15
C PRO A 76 -2.66 -15.01 -3.51
N THR A 77 -1.45 -15.43 -3.89
CA THR A 77 -0.19 -14.76 -3.55
C THR A 77 0.07 -13.57 -4.49
N ALA A 78 1.18 -12.85 -4.29
CA ALA A 78 1.61 -11.80 -5.21
C ALA A 78 1.96 -12.30 -6.62
N LEU A 79 2.30 -13.60 -6.76
CA LEU A 79 2.51 -14.25 -8.06
C LEU A 79 1.19 -14.79 -8.66
N GLY A 80 0.11 -14.81 -7.88
CA GLY A 80 -1.23 -15.20 -8.30
C GLY A 80 -1.58 -16.66 -8.00
N GLU A 81 -0.62 -17.53 -7.68
CA GLU A 81 -0.93 -18.89 -7.24
C GLU A 81 -1.63 -18.92 -5.86
N PRO A 82 -2.50 -19.92 -5.59
CA PRO A 82 -3.10 -20.09 -4.27
C PRO A 82 -2.05 -20.48 -3.23
N TYR A 83 -2.03 -19.77 -2.10
CA TYR A 83 -1.14 -20.04 -0.97
C TYR A 83 -1.41 -21.41 -0.33
N ASN A 84 -0.37 -22.22 -0.19
CA ASN A 84 -0.42 -23.49 0.52
C ASN A 84 0.41 -23.42 1.81
N MET A 85 -0.24 -23.56 2.97
CA MET A 85 0.43 -23.52 4.27
C MET A 85 1.41 -24.67 4.52
N TYR A 86 1.22 -25.79 3.83
CA TYR A 86 2.07 -26.97 3.95
C TYR A 86 3.22 -26.97 2.94
N ALA A 87 3.26 -25.98 2.04
CA ALA A 87 4.32 -25.84 1.05
C ALA A 87 5.45 -24.94 1.58
N MET A 88 6.67 -25.19 1.10
CA MET A 88 7.83 -24.36 1.38
C MET A 88 7.75 -23.03 0.62
N THR A 89 7.00 -22.09 1.17
CA THR A 89 6.78 -20.75 0.62
C THR A 89 7.17 -19.68 1.63
N ALA A 90 7.64 -18.53 1.14
CA ALA A 90 8.00 -17.39 1.96
C ALA A 90 7.54 -16.10 1.26
N ALA A 91 7.23 -15.08 2.05
CA ALA A 91 6.82 -13.77 1.55
C ALA A 91 7.81 -12.70 2.03
N HIS A 92 8.19 -11.81 1.12
CA HIS A 92 9.06 -10.68 1.42
C HIS A 92 8.60 -9.42 0.67
N LYS A 93 8.73 -8.24 1.29
CA LYS A 93 8.16 -6.98 0.76
C LYS A 93 8.96 -6.36 -0.38
N THR A 94 10.26 -6.59 -0.38
CA THR A 94 11.20 -5.91 -1.30
C THR A 94 12.04 -6.86 -2.12
N LEU A 95 11.94 -8.19 -1.92
CA LEU A 95 12.71 -9.11 -2.76
C LEU A 95 11.98 -9.30 -4.09
N PRO A 96 12.70 -9.35 -5.22
CA PRO A 96 12.12 -9.62 -6.52
C PRO A 96 11.47 -11.00 -6.54
N LEU A 97 10.30 -11.13 -7.16
CA LEU A 97 9.66 -12.43 -7.41
C LEU A 97 10.01 -12.92 -8.83
N PRO A 98 10.27 -14.23 -9.05
CA PRO A 98 10.45 -15.29 -8.06
C PRO A 98 11.89 -15.31 -7.48
N THR A 99 12.03 -15.46 -6.16
CA THR A 99 13.32 -15.63 -5.48
C THR A 99 13.25 -16.77 -4.48
N ARG A 100 14.35 -17.50 -4.30
CA ARG A 100 14.51 -18.49 -3.22
C ARG A 100 15.35 -17.90 -2.11
N VAL A 101 14.94 -18.15 -0.87
CA VAL A 101 15.63 -17.67 0.33
C VAL A 101 15.98 -18.82 1.25
N ARG A 102 17.08 -18.70 1.98
CA ARG A 102 17.43 -19.60 3.10
C ARG A 102 17.17 -18.83 4.39
N VAL A 103 16.26 -19.35 5.20
CA VAL A 103 15.97 -18.82 6.53
C VAL A 103 16.65 -19.71 7.55
N THR A 104 17.41 -19.10 8.45
CA THR A 104 18.08 -19.79 9.56
C THR A 104 17.48 -19.28 10.86
N ASN A 105 17.03 -20.19 11.73
CA ASN A 105 16.68 -19.83 13.11
C ASN A 105 17.98 -19.70 13.92
N LEU A 106 18.17 -18.56 14.57
CA LEU A 106 19.41 -18.20 15.29
C LEU A 106 19.42 -18.73 16.72
#